data_AF-A0A1M6S4U9-F1
#
_entry.id   AF-A0A1M6S4U9-F1
#
_cell.length_a   1.000
_cell.length_b   1.000
_cell.length_c   1.000
_cell.angle_alpha   90.00
_cell.angle_beta   90.00
_cell.angle_gamma   90.00
#
_symmetry.space_group_name_H-M   'P 1'
#
loop_
_entity.id
_entity.type
_entity.pdbx_description
1 polymer ?
#
loop_
_entity_poly.entity_id
_entity_poly.type
_entity_poly.pdbx_seq_one_letter_code
_entity_poly.pdbx_strand_id
1 'polypeptide(L)'
;MGFFDAFFKEHQRTKSEEIYDKALQIFNSPELQNQALSGKLADKVTHGEDCDIIPGSYGRFGHDRTNPIPVNGPSGEFVYLSRLRLRRTGSMVFFHKAGSVDGIDVFELTNVSGKFVDRLYVDMYHPRCSRRYPEGYTLEKEAVFPRGVTTNLPDFPKGLYKAIKKEAKQRLGIDVADKESDCIDVPAVQEALAHLRKERPVAPVMKPLK
;
A
#
# COMPACT_ATOMS: atom_id res chain seq x y z
N MET A 1 43.42 30.36 -5.00
CA MET A 1 42.08 29.84 -5.36
C MET A 1 41.69 28.84 -4.28
N GLY A 2 40.64 29.08 -3.49
CA GLY A 2 40.31 28.12 -2.41
C GLY A 2 39.28 28.55 -1.36
N PHE A 3 38.46 29.58 -1.62
CA PHE A 3 37.41 30.02 -0.68
C PHE A 3 35.98 29.92 -1.24
N PHE A 4 35.80 29.49 -2.49
CA PHE A 4 34.48 29.30 -3.11
C PHE A 4 33.98 27.84 -3.10
N ASP A 5 34.87 26.86 -2.88
CA ASP A 5 34.54 25.44 -2.99
C ASP A 5 33.96 24.85 -1.68
N ALA A 6 34.23 25.49 -0.54
CA ALA A 6 33.63 25.14 0.74
C ALA A 6 32.23 25.75 0.93
N PHE A 7 31.99 26.94 0.37
CA PHE A 7 30.69 27.63 0.47
C PHE A 7 29.61 26.99 -0.42
N PHE A 8 30.00 26.29 -1.49
CA PHE A 8 29.09 25.52 -2.35
C PHE A 8 28.75 24.12 -1.81
N LYS A 9 29.54 23.59 -0.86
CA LYS A 9 29.31 22.27 -0.26
C LYS A 9 28.30 22.29 0.89
N GLU A 10 28.13 23.44 1.55
CA GLU A 10 27.20 23.61 2.67
C GLU A 10 25.78 24.02 2.20
N HIS A 11 25.65 24.54 0.97
CA HIS A 11 24.38 24.99 0.38
C HIS A 11 23.73 24.02 -0.63
N GLN A 12 24.25 22.81 -0.76
CA GLN A 12 23.64 21.75 -1.58
C GLN A 12 23.21 20.55 -0.73
N ARG A 13 22.21 20.75 0.13
CA ARG A 13 21.18 19.70 0.21
C ARG A 13 20.67 19.55 -1.21
N THR A 14 20.99 18.43 -1.86
CA THR A 14 20.68 18.29 -3.28
C THR A 14 19.17 18.36 -3.43
N LYS A 15 18.63 19.06 -4.45
CA LYS A 15 17.18 19.12 -4.70
C LYS A 15 16.51 17.74 -4.65
N SER A 16 17.27 16.70 -5.00
CA SER A 16 16.92 15.29 -4.87
C SER A 16 16.61 14.86 -3.43
N GLU A 17 17.49 15.13 -2.45
CA GLU A 17 17.29 14.81 -1.03
C GLU A 17 16.05 15.49 -0.47
N GLU A 18 15.82 16.77 -0.78
CA GLU A 18 14.63 17.49 -0.34
C GLU A 18 13.33 16.89 -0.89
N ILE A 19 13.38 16.40 -2.13
CA ILE A 19 12.26 15.70 -2.77
C ILE A 19 12.00 14.35 -2.09
N TYR A 20 13.05 13.61 -1.71
CA TYR A 20 12.91 12.37 -0.95
C TYR A 20 12.37 12.60 0.46
N ASP A 21 12.88 13.61 1.17
CA ASP A 21 12.42 13.96 2.52
C ASP A 21 10.94 14.35 2.49
N LYS A 22 10.52 15.16 1.51
CA LYS A 22 9.10 15.52 1.31
C LYS A 22 8.24 14.31 1.00
N ALA A 23 8.70 13.41 0.14
CA ALA A 23 7.97 12.19 -0.17
C ALA A 23 7.85 11.29 1.06
N LEU A 24 8.91 11.13 1.86
CA LEU A 24 8.87 10.38 3.12
C LEU A 24 7.91 11.03 4.14
N GLN A 25 7.89 12.35 4.23
CA GLN A 25 6.94 13.08 5.09
C GLN A 25 5.49 12.83 4.65
N ILE A 26 5.18 12.97 3.36
CA ILE A 26 3.84 12.70 2.82
C ILE A 26 3.46 11.23 3.06
N PHE A 27 4.41 10.31 2.84
CA PHE A 27 4.19 8.88 2.98
C PHE A 27 3.95 8.47 4.45
N ASN A 28 4.38 9.27 5.43
CA ASN A 28 4.23 8.96 6.86
C ASN A 28 3.32 9.95 7.64
N SER A 29 2.67 10.92 6.98
CA SER A 29 1.71 11.86 7.61
C SER A 29 0.29 11.65 7.07
N PRO A 30 -0.64 11.14 7.90
CA PRO A 30 -2.06 11.09 7.55
C PRO A 30 -2.64 12.46 7.19
N GLU A 31 -2.18 13.53 7.85
CA GLU A 31 -2.64 14.89 7.62
C GLU A 31 -2.32 15.35 6.20
N LEU A 32 -1.07 15.18 5.75
CA LEU A 32 -0.64 15.51 4.39
C LEU A 32 -1.36 14.65 3.35
N GLN A 33 -1.60 13.37 3.66
CA GLN A 33 -2.35 12.47 2.78
C GLN A 33 -3.80 12.92 2.62
N ASN A 34 -4.44 13.32 3.72
CA ASN A 34 -5.83 13.78 3.72
C ASN A 34 -5.98 15.14 3.02
N GLN A 35 -5.00 16.04 3.13
CA GLN A 35 -4.97 17.31 2.40
C GLN A 35 -4.89 17.12 0.88
N ALA A 36 -4.32 16.00 0.42
CA ALA A 36 -4.27 15.67 -1.01
C ALA A 36 -5.59 15.08 -1.54
N LEU A 37 -6.53 14.71 -0.65
CA LEU A 37 -7.86 14.26 -1.06
C LEU A 37 -8.72 15.45 -1.49
N SER A 38 -9.67 15.20 -2.39
CA SER A 38 -10.59 16.23 -2.87
C SER A 38 -12.02 15.71 -3.02
N GLY A 39 -12.97 16.64 -2.97
CA GLY A 39 -14.39 16.38 -3.18
C GLY A 39 -14.97 15.33 -2.24
N LYS A 40 -15.90 14.52 -2.76
CA LYS A 40 -16.66 13.53 -1.98
C LYS A 40 -15.80 12.50 -1.25
N LEU A 41 -14.59 12.21 -1.75
CA LEU A 41 -13.69 11.27 -1.08
C LEU A 41 -13.11 11.89 0.19
N ALA A 42 -12.69 13.16 0.16
CA ALA A 42 -12.23 13.87 1.33
C ALA A 42 -13.31 13.93 2.42
N ASP A 43 -14.56 14.21 2.03
CA ASP A 43 -15.68 14.25 2.96
C ASP A 43 -15.89 12.90 3.65
N LYS A 44 -15.90 11.79 2.89
CA LYS A 44 -16.07 10.44 3.45
C LYS A 44 -14.94 10.05 4.40
N VAL A 45 -13.70 10.36 4.04
CA VAL A 45 -12.52 10.04 4.86
C VAL A 45 -12.51 10.84 6.15
N THR A 46 -12.81 12.13 6.09
CA THR A 46 -12.77 13.03 7.26
C THR A 46 -13.93 12.79 8.23
N HIS A 47 -15.11 12.38 7.74
CA HIS A 47 -16.26 12.01 8.58
C HIS A 47 -16.29 10.52 8.96
N GLY A 48 -15.32 9.74 8.49
CA GLY A 48 -15.15 8.35 8.88
C GLY A 48 -14.78 8.21 10.36
N GLU A 49 -14.97 7.01 10.90
CA GLU A 49 -14.63 6.76 12.30
C GLU A 49 -13.13 6.60 12.51
N ASP A 50 -12.56 7.35 13.45
CA ASP A 50 -11.19 7.17 13.92
C ASP A 50 -11.11 5.90 14.80
N CYS A 51 -10.75 4.78 14.19
CA CYS A 51 -10.66 3.49 14.88
C CYS A 51 -9.49 2.65 14.36
N ASP A 52 -9.01 1.72 15.19
CA ASP A 52 -8.08 0.68 14.75
C ASP A 52 -8.82 -0.57 14.25
N ILE A 53 -10.05 -0.76 14.71
CA ILE A 53 -11.00 -1.81 14.33
C ILE A 53 -12.36 -1.15 14.19
N ILE A 54 -13.04 -1.40 13.07
CA ILE A 54 -14.36 -0.83 12.80
C ILE A 54 -15.37 -1.36 13.85
N PRO A 55 -16.09 -0.51 14.58
CA PRO A 55 -17.15 -0.92 15.49
C PRO A 55 -18.18 -1.84 14.82
N GLY A 56 -18.53 -2.93 15.51
CA GLY A 56 -19.45 -3.94 14.99
C GLY A 56 -18.86 -4.91 13.96
N SER A 57 -17.58 -4.76 13.59
CA SER A 57 -16.88 -5.76 12.77
C SER A 57 -16.71 -7.10 13.51
N TYR A 58 -16.62 -8.18 12.73
CA TYR A 58 -16.43 -9.53 13.24
C TYR A 58 -15.61 -10.39 12.28
N GLY A 59 -14.99 -11.45 12.80
CA GLY A 59 -14.04 -12.27 12.05
C GLY A 59 -12.59 -11.77 12.17
N ARG A 60 -11.71 -12.31 11.33
CA ARG A 60 -10.27 -12.05 11.39
C ARG A 60 -9.93 -10.71 10.77
N PHE A 61 -9.27 -9.86 11.58
CA PHE A 61 -8.86 -8.52 11.18
C PHE A 61 -8.02 -8.54 9.90
N GLY A 62 -8.45 -7.78 8.89
CA GLY A 62 -7.88 -7.67 7.55
C GLY A 62 -8.07 -8.88 6.65
N HIS A 63 -8.39 -10.07 7.18
CA HIS A 63 -8.50 -11.31 6.40
C HIS A 63 -9.91 -11.63 5.95
N ASP A 64 -10.90 -11.12 6.67
CA ASP A 64 -12.31 -11.32 6.38
C ASP A 64 -12.95 -9.97 6.02
N ARG A 65 -13.81 -9.96 4.98
CA ARG A 65 -14.52 -8.76 4.50
C ARG A 65 -15.29 -8.04 5.62
N THR A 66 -15.73 -8.78 6.63
CA THR A 66 -16.52 -8.28 7.77
C THR A 66 -15.66 -7.61 8.85
N ASN A 67 -14.33 -7.62 8.70
CA ASN A 67 -13.38 -6.95 9.58
C ASN A 67 -12.18 -6.40 8.78
N PRO A 68 -12.42 -5.45 7.84
CA PRO A 68 -11.36 -4.89 7.01
C PRO A 68 -10.45 -3.96 7.81
N ILE A 69 -9.28 -3.66 7.26
CA ILE A 69 -8.33 -2.72 7.85
C ILE A 69 -8.80 -1.28 7.56
N PRO A 70 -9.08 -0.45 8.57
CA PRO A 70 -9.42 0.95 8.33
C PRO A 70 -8.17 1.77 7.96
N VAL A 71 -8.24 2.53 6.87
CA VAL A 71 -7.19 3.44 6.38
C VAL A 71 -7.74 4.72 5.77
N ASN A 72 -6.85 5.70 5.54
CA ASN A 72 -7.19 7.02 5.03
C ASN A 72 -6.98 7.15 3.52
N GLY A 73 -8.00 6.71 2.77
CA GLY A 73 -8.03 6.79 1.33
C GLY A 73 -6.97 5.92 0.64
N PRO A 74 -6.81 6.06 -0.68
CA PRO A 74 -5.86 5.27 -1.46
C PRO A 74 -4.40 5.48 -1.03
N SER A 75 -4.05 6.63 -0.47
CA SER A 75 -2.71 6.86 0.08
C SER A 75 -2.49 6.05 1.37
N GLY A 76 -3.49 5.97 2.24
CA GLY A 76 -3.45 5.14 3.44
C GLY A 76 -3.29 3.65 3.11
N GLU A 77 -4.01 3.14 2.10
CA GLU A 77 -3.84 1.76 1.61
C GLU A 77 -2.40 1.49 1.18
N PHE A 78 -1.88 2.37 0.34
CA PHE A 78 -0.54 2.28 -0.23
C PHE A 78 0.55 2.28 0.86
N VAL A 79 0.39 3.14 1.88
CA VAL A 79 1.32 3.28 3.01
C VAL A 79 1.21 2.09 3.96
N TYR A 80 0.01 1.77 4.40
CA TYR A 80 -0.23 0.71 5.39
C TYR A 80 0.29 -0.64 4.88
N LEU A 81 -0.07 -1.01 3.65
CA LEU A 81 0.38 -2.27 3.06
C LEU A 81 1.89 -2.28 2.81
N SER A 82 2.51 -1.13 2.50
CA SER A 82 3.96 -1.02 2.37
C SER A 82 4.70 -1.21 3.70
N ARG A 83 4.07 -0.97 4.85
CA ARG A 83 4.66 -1.18 6.18
C ARG A 83 4.58 -2.61 6.67
N LEU A 84 3.76 -3.45 6.03
CA LEU A 84 3.58 -4.82 6.46
C LEU A 84 4.85 -5.64 6.29
N ARG A 85 5.08 -6.53 7.26
CA ARG A 85 6.12 -7.57 7.25
C ARG A 85 5.52 -8.88 7.66
N LEU A 86 6.03 -9.97 7.08
CA LEU A 86 5.68 -11.32 7.54
C LEU A 86 6.27 -11.56 8.91
N ARG A 87 5.42 -11.85 9.91
CA ARG A 87 5.86 -12.04 11.31
C ARG A 87 6.87 -13.16 11.48
N ARG A 88 6.76 -14.22 10.66
CA ARG A 88 7.62 -15.41 10.75
C ARG A 88 9.04 -15.17 10.26
N THR A 89 9.22 -14.34 9.23
CA THR A 89 10.51 -14.18 8.54
C THR A 89 11.05 -12.76 8.56
N GLY A 90 10.23 -11.78 8.95
CA GLY A 90 10.53 -10.36 8.78
C GLY A 90 10.54 -9.89 7.33
N SER A 91 10.14 -10.75 6.37
CA SER A 91 10.19 -10.42 4.95
C SER A 91 9.14 -9.39 4.56
N MET A 92 9.50 -8.57 3.57
CA MET A 92 8.61 -7.61 2.95
C MET A 92 7.52 -8.30 2.15
N VAL A 93 6.39 -7.62 2.01
CA VAL A 93 5.30 -8.04 1.13
C VAL A 93 5.09 -7.04 0.03
N PHE A 94 4.72 -7.57 -1.12
CA PHE A 94 4.39 -6.84 -2.34
C PHE A 94 2.92 -7.05 -2.66
N PHE A 95 2.26 -6.06 -3.23
CA PHE A 95 0.80 -6.10 -3.36
C PHE A 95 0.27 -5.40 -4.61
N HIS A 96 -0.93 -5.79 -5.02
CA HIS A 96 -1.74 -5.05 -5.99
C HIS A 96 -3.22 -5.09 -5.58
N LYS A 97 -4.00 -4.13 -6.09
CA LYS A 97 -5.45 -4.11 -5.87
C LYS A 97 -6.14 -5.11 -6.79
N ALA A 98 -6.55 -6.25 -6.24
CA ALA A 98 -7.26 -7.28 -6.98
C ALA A 98 -8.69 -6.85 -7.35
N GLY A 99 -9.35 -6.05 -6.50
CA GLY A 99 -10.71 -5.59 -6.75
C GLY A 99 -11.29 -4.76 -5.61
N SER A 100 -12.62 -4.65 -5.60
CA SER A 100 -13.38 -4.01 -4.53
C SER A 100 -14.73 -4.71 -4.40
N VAL A 101 -15.22 -4.89 -3.19
CA VAL A 101 -16.50 -5.55 -2.87
C VAL A 101 -17.21 -4.71 -1.81
N ASP A 102 -18.42 -4.24 -2.11
CA ASP A 102 -19.22 -3.41 -1.20
C ASP A 102 -18.50 -2.14 -0.71
N GLY A 103 -17.60 -1.59 -1.53
CA GLY A 103 -16.78 -0.42 -1.18
C GLY A 103 -15.52 -0.73 -0.37
N ILE A 104 -15.28 -2.01 -0.03
CA ILE A 104 -14.06 -2.50 0.62
C ILE A 104 -13.09 -2.98 -0.46
N ASP A 105 -11.88 -2.45 -0.45
CA ASP A 105 -10.86 -2.83 -1.41
C ASP A 105 -10.17 -4.13 -1.04
N VAL A 106 -9.86 -4.91 -2.06
CA VAL A 106 -9.28 -6.25 -1.93
C VAL A 106 -7.89 -6.23 -2.54
N PHE A 107 -6.90 -6.57 -1.73
CA PHE A 107 -5.50 -6.64 -2.12
C PHE A 107 -5.02 -8.08 -2.11
N GLU A 108 -4.28 -8.47 -3.14
CA GLU A 108 -3.50 -9.70 -3.13
C GLU A 108 -2.06 -9.36 -2.82
N LEU A 109 -1.45 -10.14 -1.94
CA LEU A 109 -0.11 -9.95 -1.44
C LEU A 109 0.76 -11.15 -1.78
N THR A 110 2.06 -10.91 -1.95
CA THR A 110 3.09 -11.94 -2.12
C THR A 110 4.41 -11.51 -1.47
N ASN A 111 5.37 -12.41 -1.41
CA ASN A 111 6.77 -12.09 -1.10
C ASN A 111 7.68 -12.40 -2.29
N VAL A 112 8.97 -12.06 -2.17
CA VAL A 112 9.99 -12.28 -3.22
C VAL A 112 10.08 -13.75 -3.63
N SER A 113 9.96 -14.67 -2.66
CA SER A 113 10.15 -16.10 -2.92
C SER A 113 8.96 -16.78 -3.62
N GLY A 114 7.83 -16.09 -3.77
CA GLY A 114 6.59 -16.64 -4.33
C GLY A 114 5.95 -17.80 -3.58
N LYS A 115 6.43 -18.10 -2.37
CA LYS A 115 5.92 -19.18 -1.50
C LYS A 115 4.84 -18.71 -0.54
N PHE A 116 4.52 -17.43 -0.61
CA PHE A 116 3.53 -16.78 0.22
C PHE A 116 2.60 -16.02 -0.71
N VAL A 117 1.31 -16.30 -0.59
CA VAL A 117 0.26 -15.46 -1.15
C VAL A 117 -0.81 -15.27 -0.10
N ASP A 118 -1.42 -14.09 -0.10
CA ASP A 118 -2.48 -13.77 0.84
C ASP A 118 -3.44 -12.74 0.26
N ARG A 119 -4.56 -12.54 0.93
CA ARG A 119 -5.56 -11.55 0.57
C ARG A 119 -6.00 -10.77 1.79
N LEU A 120 -5.88 -9.44 1.68
CA LEU A 120 -6.35 -8.52 2.70
C LEU A 120 -7.48 -7.63 2.18
N TYR A 121 -8.37 -7.27 3.10
CA TYR A 121 -9.50 -6.37 2.90
C TYR A 121 -9.20 -5.05 3.61
N VAL A 122 -9.37 -3.95 2.89
CA VAL A 122 -9.02 -2.60 3.36
C VAL A 122 -10.20 -1.67 3.13
N ASP A 123 -10.58 -0.92 4.16
CA ASP A 123 -11.61 0.09 4.11
C ASP A 123 -10.95 1.47 4.13
N MET A 124 -11.08 2.22 3.05
CA MET A 124 -10.38 3.48 2.85
C MET A 124 -11.10 4.71 3.43
N TYR A 125 -12.28 4.55 4.03
CA TYR A 125 -13.13 5.67 4.43
C TYR A 125 -12.95 6.07 5.90
N HIS A 126 -11.69 6.13 6.38
CA HIS A 126 -11.35 6.47 7.76
C HIS A 126 -10.28 7.58 7.84
N PRO A 127 -10.26 8.44 8.86
CA PRO A 127 -9.39 9.60 8.90
C PRO A 127 -7.89 9.27 9.05
N ARG A 128 -7.54 8.04 9.46
CA ARG A 128 -6.15 7.56 9.55
C ARG A 128 -6.04 6.06 9.30
N CYS A 129 -4.81 5.59 9.10
CA CYS A 129 -4.47 4.17 9.13
C CYS A 129 -4.63 3.53 10.52
N SER A 130 -5.12 2.29 10.56
CA SER A 130 -5.05 1.43 11.73
C SER A 130 -3.61 1.25 12.21
N ARG A 131 -3.44 1.13 13.53
CA ARG A 131 -2.17 0.77 14.19
C ARG A 131 -2.08 -0.72 14.49
N ARG A 132 -3.19 -1.46 14.28
CA ARG A 132 -3.20 -2.93 14.37
C ARG A 132 -2.75 -3.53 13.06
N TYR A 133 -2.40 -4.81 13.08
CA TYR A 133 -2.00 -5.59 11.91
C TYR A 133 -2.74 -6.94 11.88
N PRO A 134 -3.02 -7.49 10.69
CA PRO A 134 -3.62 -8.80 10.55
C PRO A 134 -2.75 -9.90 11.16
N GLU A 135 -3.37 -11.03 11.50
CA GLU A 135 -2.63 -12.21 11.94
C GLU A 135 -1.61 -12.64 10.87
N GLY A 136 -0.42 -13.04 11.31
CA GLY A 136 0.69 -13.40 10.42
C GLY A 136 1.60 -12.23 10.03
N TYR A 137 1.25 -11.00 10.40
CA TYR A 137 2.01 -9.79 10.06
C TYR A 137 2.61 -9.09 11.28
N THR A 138 3.52 -8.16 11.00
CA THR A 138 3.91 -7.06 11.88
C THR A 138 3.91 -5.76 11.05
N LEU A 139 3.82 -4.63 11.74
CA LEU A 139 3.80 -3.31 11.12
C LEU A 139 5.10 -2.56 11.43
N GLU A 140 5.78 -2.07 10.40
CA GLU A 140 6.91 -1.16 10.60
C GLU A 140 6.46 0.19 11.12
N LYS A 141 7.35 0.87 11.86
CA LYS A 141 7.09 2.22 12.35
C LYS A 141 6.88 3.20 11.21
N GLU A 142 7.75 3.14 10.21
CA GLU A 142 7.75 4.04 9.07
C GLU A 142 7.78 3.23 7.77
N ALA A 143 7.08 3.75 6.77
CA ALA A 143 7.14 3.23 5.43
C ALA A 143 8.33 3.91 4.73
N VAL A 144 9.33 3.13 4.33
CA VAL A 144 10.55 3.66 3.70
C VAL A 144 10.44 3.68 2.17
N PHE A 145 9.87 2.63 1.59
CA PHE A 145 9.66 2.51 0.15
C PHE A 145 8.30 1.89 -0.18
N PRO A 146 7.64 2.35 -1.26
CA PRO A 146 6.52 1.65 -1.88
C PRO A 146 6.84 0.20 -2.25
N ARG A 147 5.92 -0.73 -1.94
CA ARG A 147 6.02 -2.16 -2.34
C ARG A 147 4.88 -2.68 -3.20
N GLY A 148 3.96 -1.83 -3.61
CA GLY A 148 2.81 -2.30 -4.37
C GLY A 148 2.13 -1.21 -5.15
N VAL A 149 0.94 -1.53 -5.64
CA VAL A 149 0.10 -0.58 -6.36
C VAL A 149 -1.33 -0.66 -5.82
N THR A 150 -2.02 0.47 -5.78
CA THR A 150 -3.45 0.53 -5.43
C THR A 150 -4.35 0.44 -6.66
N THR A 151 -3.75 0.11 -7.79
CA THR A 151 -4.43 -0.19 -9.04
C THR A 151 -4.34 -1.68 -9.36
N ASN A 152 -5.25 -2.16 -10.21
CA ASN A 152 -5.22 -3.55 -10.64
C ASN A 152 -4.04 -3.79 -11.59
N LEU A 153 -3.25 -4.83 -11.31
CA LEU A 153 -2.19 -5.31 -12.19
C LEU A 153 -2.57 -6.71 -12.69
N PRO A 154 -3.08 -6.85 -13.93
CA PRO A 154 -3.66 -8.12 -14.41
C PRO A 154 -2.71 -9.33 -14.32
N ASP A 155 -1.43 -9.11 -14.64
CA ASP A 155 -0.40 -10.16 -14.63
C ASP A 155 0.43 -10.19 -13.33
N PHE A 156 -0.08 -9.62 -12.23
CA PHE A 156 0.66 -9.53 -10.96
C PHE A 156 1.32 -10.86 -10.58
N PRO A 157 2.62 -10.86 -10.22
CA PRO A 157 3.49 -9.71 -9.95
C PRO A 157 4.34 -9.24 -11.15
N LYS A 158 4.04 -9.71 -12.38
CA LYS A 158 4.82 -9.35 -13.57
C LYS A 158 4.79 -7.83 -13.81
N GLY A 159 5.96 -7.21 -13.89
CA GLY A 159 6.10 -5.78 -14.15
C GLY A 159 5.80 -4.89 -12.94
N LEU A 160 5.70 -5.47 -11.74
CA LEU A 160 5.35 -4.73 -10.53
C LEU A 160 6.33 -3.59 -10.23
N TYR A 161 7.65 -3.81 -10.33
CA TYR A 161 8.65 -2.75 -10.08
C TYR A 161 8.37 -1.47 -10.88
N LYS A 162 8.09 -1.61 -12.19
CA LYS A 162 7.76 -0.48 -13.07
C LYS A 162 6.42 0.16 -12.70
N ALA A 163 5.44 -0.64 -12.28
CA ALA A 163 4.14 -0.15 -11.85
C ALA A 163 4.23 0.67 -10.55
N ILE A 164 4.99 0.17 -9.56
CA ILE A 164 5.27 0.88 -8.30
C ILE A 164 5.92 2.22 -8.59
N LYS A 165 6.98 2.23 -9.41
CA LYS A 165 7.67 3.45 -9.84
C LYS A 165 6.74 4.49 -10.45
N LYS A 166 5.86 4.05 -11.36
CA LYS A 166 4.85 4.91 -11.99
C LYS A 166 3.89 5.50 -10.98
N GLU A 167 3.38 4.68 -10.06
CA GLU A 167 2.44 5.12 -9.03
C GLU A 167 3.10 6.05 -7.99
N ALA A 168 4.33 5.74 -7.57
CA ALA A 168 5.13 6.61 -6.70
C ALA A 168 5.40 7.97 -7.36
N LYS A 169 5.70 8.00 -8.67
CA LYS A 169 5.90 9.25 -9.40
C LYS A 169 4.63 10.08 -9.45
N GLN A 170 3.48 9.43 -9.63
CA GLN A 170 2.18 10.11 -9.67
C GLN A 170 1.74 10.63 -8.31
N ARG A 171 1.95 9.87 -7.23
CA ARG A 171 1.47 10.19 -5.88
C ARG A 171 2.43 11.08 -5.09
N LEU A 172 3.73 10.83 -5.22
CA LEU A 172 4.77 11.41 -4.38
C LEU A 172 5.75 12.29 -5.16
N GLY A 173 5.61 12.37 -6.48
CA GLY A 173 6.55 13.11 -7.35
C GLY A 173 7.93 12.45 -7.49
N ILE A 174 8.10 11.22 -6.98
CA ILE A 174 9.38 10.49 -6.98
C ILE A 174 9.31 9.15 -7.69
N ASP A 175 10.38 8.80 -8.39
CA ASP A 175 10.51 7.54 -9.13
C ASP A 175 11.23 6.47 -8.28
N VAL A 176 10.59 6.03 -7.20
CA VAL A 176 11.12 5.00 -6.30
C VAL A 176 10.22 3.79 -6.20
N ALA A 177 10.86 2.64 -6.01
CA ALA A 177 10.24 1.38 -5.65
C ALA A 177 11.27 0.55 -4.90
N ASP A 178 10.81 -0.35 -4.05
CA ASP A 178 11.70 -1.34 -3.44
C ASP A 178 12.31 -2.24 -4.53
N LYS A 179 13.65 -2.33 -4.58
CA LYS A 179 14.37 -3.10 -5.60
C LYS A 179 14.07 -4.61 -5.51
N GLU A 180 13.69 -5.11 -4.33
CA GLU A 180 13.31 -6.51 -4.17
C GLU A 180 12.06 -6.89 -4.98
N SER A 181 11.23 -5.90 -5.38
CA SER A 181 10.07 -6.17 -6.25
C SER A 181 10.43 -6.62 -7.67
N ASP A 182 11.68 -6.41 -8.11
CA ASP A 182 12.18 -6.90 -9.41
C ASP A 182 12.73 -8.34 -9.33
N CYS A 183 12.93 -8.84 -8.11
CA CYS A 183 13.49 -10.17 -7.84
C CYS A 183 12.40 -11.22 -7.55
N ILE A 184 11.12 -10.88 -7.69
CA ILE A 184 10.01 -11.78 -7.36
C ILE A 184 9.99 -12.97 -8.32
N ASP A 185 9.87 -14.19 -7.77
CA ASP A 185 9.62 -15.41 -8.54
C ASP A 185 8.20 -15.38 -9.16
N VAL A 186 8.08 -14.78 -10.34
CA VAL A 186 6.80 -14.53 -11.01
C VAL A 186 6.02 -15.84 -11.26
N PRO A 187 6.59 -16.91 -11.82
CA PRO A 187 5.87 -18.16 -12.04
C PRO A 187 5.30 -18.75 -10.74
N ALA A 188 6.10 -18.83 -9.68
CA ALA A 188 5.66 -19.39 -8.40
C ALA A 188 4.49 -18.59 -7.80
N VAL A 189 4.55 -17.25 -7.87
CA VAL A 189 3.46 -16.39 -7.39
C VAL A 189 2.18 -16.60 -8.21
N GLN A 190 2.29 -16.66 -9.53
CA GLN A 190 1.12 -16.80 -10.38
C GLN A 190 0.42 -18.14 -10.16
N GLU A 191 1.19 -19.22 -9.96
CA GLU A 191 0.64 -20.52 -9.58
C GLU A 191 -0.07 -20.46 -8.22
N ALA A 192 0.59 -19.92 -7.19
CA ALA A 192 0.02 -19.80 -5.86
C ALA A 192 -1.25 -18.92 -5.83
N LEU A 193 -1.25 -17.80 -6.56
CA LEU A 193 -2.43 -16.94 -6.70
C LEU A 193 -3.56 -17.63 -7.47
N ALA A 194 -3.27 -18.44 -8.48
CA ALA A 194 -4.29 -19.20 -9.18
C ALA A 194 -5.00 -20.18 -8.24
N HIS A 195 -4.27 -20.83 -7.33
CA HIS A 195 -4.86 -21.64 -6.25
C HIS A 195 -5.71 -20.79 -5.30
N LEU A 196 -5.17 -19.69 -4.77
CA LEU A 196 -5.89 -18.80 -3.85
C LEU A 196 -7.19 -18.26 -4.46
N ARG A 197 -7.17 -17.85 -5.73
CA ARG A 197 -8.35 -17.32 -6.44
C ARG A 197 -9.43 -18.37 -6.66
N LYS A 198 -9.05 -19.64 -6.82
CA LYS A 198 -10.01 -20.76 -6.93
C LYS A 198 -10.65 -21.07 -5.58
N GLU A 199 -9.87 -21.10 -4.51
CA GLU A 199 -10.36 -21.39 -3.15
C GLU A 199 -11.20 -20.25 -2.56
N ARG A 200 -10.78 -19.01 -2.84
CA ARG A 200 -11.42 -17.79 -2.36
C ARG A 200 -11.68 -16.89 -3.57
N PRO A 201 -12.79 -17.05 -4.31
CA PRO A 201 -13.11 -16.14 -5.39
C PRO A 201 -13.42 -14.75 -4.83
N VAL A 202 -12.93 -13.69 -5.50
CA VAL A 202 -13.44 -12.34 -5.24
C VAL A 202 -14.82 -12.28 -5.88
N ALA A 203 -15.86 -11.94 -5.11
CA ALA A 203 -17.20 -11.80 -5.68
C ALA A 203 -17.15 -10.82 -6.86
N PRO A 204 -17.78 -11.15 -8.01
CA PRO A 204 -17.76 -10.25 -9.15
C PRO A 204 -18.43 -8.92 -8.75
N VAL A 205 -17.80 -7.80 -9.14
CA VAL A 205 -18.45 -6.49 -9.10
C VAL A 205 -19.68 -6.60 -10.01
N MET A 206 -20.87 -6.73 -9.43
CA MET A 206 -22.10 -6.65 -10.20
C MET A 206 -22.13 -5.27 -10.84
N LYS A 207 -21.95 -5.21 -12.17
CA LYS A 207 -22.18 -3.97 -12.92
C LYS A 207 -23.64 -3.59 -12.67
N PRO A 208 -23.95 -2.31 -12.41
CA PRO A 208 -25.33 -1.88 -12.29
C PRO A 208 -26.07 -2.29 -13.57
N LEU A 209 -27.20 -2.98 -13.40
CA LEU A 209 -28.15 -3.24 -14.48
C LEU A 209 -28.52 -1.88 -15.07
N LYS A 210 -28.22 -1.71 -16.36
CA LYS A 210 -28.61 -0.54 -17.14
C LYS A 210 -30.13 -0.48 -17.28
#